data_AF-A0A7S0LS74-F1
#
_entry.id   AF-A0A7S0LS74-F1
#
_cell.length_a   1.000
_cell.length_b   1.000
_cell.length_c   1.000
_cell.angle_alpha   90.00
_cell.angle_beta   90.00
_cell.angle_gamma   90.00
#
_symmetry.space_group_name_H-M   'P 1'
#
loop_
_entity.id
_entity.type
_entity.pdbx_description
1 polymer ?
#
loop_
_entity_poly.entity_id
_entity_poly.type
_entity_poly.pdbx_seq_one_letter_code
_entity_poly.pdbx_strand_id
1 'polypeptide(L)'
;GRLLPREDARARDILRQVLEEDGVVLLEESAKALTFEQGAKGRMARVVYGEARSEVCVGADEVLVSAGRTAEAALASLKLENVGIKPEDGKRLSVLPTM
;
A
#
# COMPACT_ATOMS: atom_id res chain seq x y z
N GLY A 1 5.66 -4.93 -5.41
CA GLY A 1 5.28 -4.18 -6.63
C GLY A 1 6.48 -3.39 -7.13
N ARG A 2 6.40 -2.79 -8.33
CA ARG A 2 7.48 -1.92 -8.87
C ARG A 2 7.58 -0.62 -8.08
N LEU A 3 8.80 -0.10 -7.86
CA LEU A 3 9.03 1.24 -7.30
C LEU A 3 8.40 2.27 -8.25
N LEU A 4 7.53 3.16 -7.72
CA LEU A 4 6.83 4.20 -8.50
C LEU A 4 6.23 3.68 -9.82
N PRO A 5 5.24 2.76 -9.78
CA PRO A 5 4.80 2.00 -10.96
C PRO A 5 4.11 2.85 -12.04
N ARG A 6 3.82 4.12 -11.76
CA ARG A 6 3.17 5.07 -12.68
C ARG A 6 4.16 6.00 -13.39
N GLU A 7 5.42 6.04 -12.94
CA GLU A 7 6.44 6.92 -13.50
C GLU A 7 7.17 6.29 -14.69
N ASP A 8 7.91 7.11 -15.44
CA ASP A 8 8.76 6.66 -16.55
C ASP A 8 9.83 5.65 -16.12
N ALA A 9 10.17 4.71 -16.99
CA ALA A 9 11.12 3.65 -16.69
C ALA A 9 12.50 4.16 -16.30
N ARG A 10 13.02 5.14 -17.03
CA ARG A 10 14.37 5.68 -16.79
C ARG A 10 14.43 6.45 -15.49
N ALA A 11 13.38 7.21 -15.16
CA ALA A 11 13.30 7.93 -13.89
C ALA A 11 13.31 6.97 -12.69
N ARG A 12 12.63 5.82 -12.80
CA ARG A 12 12.62 4.78 -11.76
C ARG A 12 13.99 4.17 -11.54
N ASP A 13 14.70 3.86 -12.62
CA ASP A 13 16.02 3.21 -12.53
C ASP A 13 17.04 4.13 -11.86
N ILE A 14 17.03 5.42 -12.22
CA ILE A 14 17.86 6.45 -11.58
C ILE A 14 17.53 6.55 -10.09
N LEU A 15 16.24 6.64 -9.74
CA LEU A 15 15.84 6.77 -8.33
C LEU A 15 16.22 5.53 -7.52
N ARG A 16 16.02 4.33 -8.08
CA ARG A 16 16.44 3.07 -7.45
C ARG A 16 17.93 3.10 -7.13
N GLN A 17 18.75 3.45 -8.12
CA GLN A 17 20.20 3.51 -7.94
C GLN A 17 20.60 4.47 -6.82
N VAL A 18 20.03 5.68 -6.80
CA VAL A 18 20.31 6.68 -5.76
C VAL A 18 19.92 6.16 -4.37
N LEU A 19 18.75 5.55 -4.23
CA LEU A 19 18.31 5.00 -2.94
C LEU A 19 19.22 3.86 -2.46
N GLU A 20 19.62 2.96 -3.36
CA GLU A 20 20.52 1.85 -3.04
C GLU A 20 21.93 2.35 -2.68
N GLU A 21 22.44 3.39 -3.36
CA GLU A 21 23.70 4.07 -3.03
C GLU A 21 23.65 4.74 -1.64
N ASP A 22 22.50 5.29 -1.25
CA ASP A 22 22.24 5.84 0.09
C ASP A 22 22.00 4.75 1.16
N GLY A 23 22.10 3.47 0.81
CA GLY A 23 21.96 2.35 1.73
C GLY A 23 20.52 1.94 2.04
N VAL A 24 19.55 2.41 1.26
CA VAL A 24 18.16 1.98 1.38
C VAL A 24 18.00 0.59 0.78
N VAL A 25 17.60 -0.38 1.61
CA VAL A 25 17.34 -1.75 1.14
C VAL A 25 15.95 -1.83 0.52
N LEU A 26 15.91 -1.98 -0.81
CA LEU A 26 14.67 -2.18 -1.56
C LEU A 26 14.35 -3.67 -1.67
N LEU A 27 13.17 -4.03 -1.21
CA LEU A 27 12.66 -5.40 -1.23
C LEU A 27 12.15 -5.79 -2.62
N GLU A 28 12.31 -7.06 -2.99
CA GLU A 28 11.95 -7.55 -4.33
C GLU A 28 10.49 -7.25 -4.72
N GLU A 29 10.26 -7.16 -6.03
CA GLU A 29 8.99 -6.71 -6.61
C GLU A 29 7.79 -7.61 -6.26
N SER A 30 8.02 -8.84 -5.78
CA SER A 30 6.99 -9.79 -5.35
C SER A 30 6.67 -9.72 -3.85
N ALA A 31 7.37 -8.89 -3.07
CA ALA A 31 7.14 -8.73 -1.64
C ALA A 31 5.71 -8.23 -1.36
N LYS A 32 4.98 -8.94 -0.48
CA LYS A 32 3.63 -8.57 -0.03
C LYS A 32 3.58 -8.67 1.48
N ALA A 33 3.57 -7.53 2.17
CA ALA A 33 3.38 -7.54 3.62
C ALA A 33 2.07 -8.27 3.99
N LEU A 34 2.17 -9.34 4.78
CA LEU A 34 1.02 -10.15 5.19
C LEU A 34 0.48 -9.71 6.55
N THR A 35 1.36 -9.51 7.54
CA THR A 35 0.96 -9.17 8.91
C THR A 35 1.97 -8.21 9.56
N PHE A 36 1.51 -7.45 10.54
CA PHE A 36 2.39 -6.65 11.41
C PHE A 36 2.20 -7.17 12.82
N GLU A 37 3.28 -7.56 13.49
CA GLU A 37 3.23 -8.10 14.85
C GLU A 37 3.98 -7.15 15.80
N GLN A 38 3.46 -6.96 17.01
CA GLN A 38 4.18 -6.20 18.03
C GLN A 38 4.85 -7.19 18.99
N GLY A 39 6.18 -7.19 19.02
CA GLY A 39 6.96 -8.06 19.89
C GLY A 39 7.15 -7.47 21.29
N ALA A 40 7.64 -8.29 22.23
CA ALA A 40 7.88 -7.89 23.62
C ALA A 40 9.08 -6.93 23.81
N LYS A 41 9.95 -6.77 22.80
CA LYS A 41 11.16 -5.92 22.84
C LYS A 41 11.11 -4.72 21.87
N GLY A 42 9.97 -4.47 21.23
CA GLY A 42 9.81 -3.44 20.20
C GLY A 42 8.77 -3.83 19.15
N ARG A 43 8.57 -2.98 18.13
CA ARG A 43 7.73 -3.35 16.99
C ARG A 43 8.53 -4.30 16.08
N MET A 44 7.88 -5.28 15.46
CA MET A 44 8.53 -6.16 14.48
C MET A 44 7.60 -6.31 13.28
N ALA A 45 7.98 -5.78 12.11
CA ALA A 45 7.18 -5.98 10.92
C ALA A 45 7.43 -7.37 10.33
N ARG A 46 6.47 -8.29 10.46
CA ARG A 46 6.56 -9.60 9.80
C ARG A 46 6.17 -9.50 8.32
N VAL A 47 7.14 -9.15 7.48
CA VAL A 47 6.92 -8.97 6.04
C VAL A 47 7.19 -10.28 5.30
N VAL A 48 6.14 -11.03 4.96
CA VAL A 48 6.28 -12.22 4.11
C VAL A 48 6.47 -11.83 2.64
N TYR A 49 7.25 -12.62 1.88
CA TYR A 49 7.57 -12.34 0.49
C TYR A 49 6.96 -13.37 -0.44
N GLY A 50 6.31 -12.89 -1.51
CA GLY A 50 5.95 -13.71 -2.68
C GLY A 50 4.87 -14.76 -2.46
N GLU A 51 4.51 -15.43 -3.56
CA GLU A 51 3.59 -16.57 -3.59
C GLU A 51 4.27 -17.90 -3.18
N ALA A 52 5.60 -17.88 -2.97
CA ALA A 52 6.44 -19.05 -2.77
C ALA A 52 6.53 -19.56 -1.31
N ARG A 53 5.70 -19.05 -0.38
CA ARG A 53 5.68 -19.45 1.05
C ARG A 53 6.99 -19.27 1.82
N SER A 54 7.95 -18.48 1.34
CA SER A 54 9.13 -18.09 2.13
C SER A 54 8.81 -16.85 2.97
N GLU A 55 8.61 -17.06 4.26
CA GLU A 55 8.41 -15.99 5.22
C GLU A 55 9.75 -15.42 5.67
N VAL A 56 9.89 -14.10 5.63
CA VAL A 56 11.02 -13.37 6.20
C VAL A 56 10.47 -12.44 7.27
N CYS A 57 11.16 -12.33 8.40
CA CYS A 57 10.81 -11.37 9.44
C CYS A 57 11.76 -10.18 9.35
N VAL A 58 11.22 -8.96 9.24
CA VAL A 58 12.02 -7.73 9.24
C VAL A 58 11.80 -7.01 10.57
N GLY A 59 12.82 -7.02 11.43
CA GLY A 59 12.79 -6.22 12.66
C GLY A 59 13.00 -4.74 12.34
N ALA A 60 12.16 -3.87 12.91
CA ALA A 60 12.30 -2.42 12.79
C ALA A 60 11.68 -1.74 14.01
N ASP A 61 12.35 -0.73 14.57
CA ASP A 61 11.82 0.02 15.74
C ASP A 61 10.49 0.70 15.41
N GLU A 62 10.37 1.18 14.16
CA GLU A 62 9.18 1.83 13.64
C GLU A 62 8.77 1.28 12.27
N VAL A 63 7.48 1.40 11.97
CA VAL A 63 6.88 0.94 10.72
C VAL A 63 5.98 2.03 10.18
N LEU A 64 6.29 2.51 8.97
CA LEU A 64 5.46 3.44 8.22
C LEU A 64 4.60 2.67 7.21
N VAL A 65 3.28 2.82 7.27
CA VAL A 65 2.34 2.20 6.32
C VAL A 65 1.86 3.25 5.33
N SER A 66 2.39 3.18 4.10
CA SER A 66 2.07 4.10 3.00
C SER A 66 1.43 3.38 1.81
N ALA A 67 0.48 2.48 2.06
CA ALA A 67 -0.18 1.64 1.03
C ALA A 67 -1.18 2.41 0.12
N GLY A 68 -1.45 3.67 0.43
CA GLY A 68 -2.36 4.53 -0.33
C GLY A 68 -3.35 5.27 0.56
N ARG A 69 -4.34 5.90 -0.07
CA ARG A 69 -5.44 6.62 0.60
C ARG A 69 -6.77 6.10 0.07
N THR A 70 -7.76 5.93 0.94
CA THR A 70 -9.14 5.62 0.57
C THR A 70 -10.00 6.87 0.77
N ALA A 71 -10.99 7.08 -0.11
CA ALA A 71 -11.92 8.20 0.01
C ALA A 71 -13.14 7.88 0.90
N GLU A 72 -13.21 6.67 1.47
CA GLU A 72 -14.40 6.13 2.14
C GLU A 72 -14.94 7.05 3.25
N ALA A 73 -14.08 7.51 4.16
CA ALA A 73 -14.49 8.42 5.23
C ALA A 73 -15.02 9.77 4.71
N ALA A 74 -14.44 10.28 3.63
CA ALA A 74 -14.91 11.52 3.00
C ALA A 74 -16.27 11.30 2.31
N LEU A 75 -16.43 10.19 1.58
CA LEU A 75 -17.65 9.86 0.85
C LEU A 75 -18.82 9.52 1.78
N ALA A 76 -18.56 8.87 2.91
CA ALA A 76 -19.59 8.56 3.91
C ALA A 76 -20.27 9.82 4.47
N SER A 77 -19.53 10.92 4.63
CA SER A 77 -20.07 12.19 5.13
C SER A 77 -21.02 12.89 4.15
N LEU A 78 -20.94 12.56 2.85
CA LEU A 78 -21.68 13.24 1.79
C LEU A 78 -23.07 12.65 1.55
N LYS A 79 -23.42 11.50 2.17
CA LYS A 79 -24.70 10.79 1.99
C LYS A 79 -25.10 10.68 0.51
N LEU A 80 -24.15 10.30 -0.35
CA LEU A 80 -24.31 10.26 -1.80
C LEU A 80 -25.46 9.35 -2.26
N GLU A 81 -25.80 8.36 -1.45
CA GLU A 81 -26.97 7.50 -1.63
C GLU A 81 -28.30 8.26 -1.66
N ASN A 82 -28.41 9.38 -0.92
CA ASN A 82 -29.61 10.24 -0.94
C ASN A 82 -29.83 10.95 -2.28
N VAL A 83 -28.79 11.05 -3.11
CA VAL A 83 -28.86 11.60 -4.46
C VAL A 83 -28.70 10.52 -5.53
N GLY A 84 -28.89 9.25 -5.16
CA GLY A 84 -28.83 8.12 -6.07
C GLY A 84 -27.42 7.75 -6.52
N ILE A 85 -26.38 8.08 -5.76
CA ILE A 85 -24.99 7.73 -6.07
C ILE A 85 -24.46 6.74 -5.04
N LYS A 86 -23.94 5.59 -5.50
CA LYS A 86 -23.33 4.58 -4.64
C LYS A 86 -21.80 4.54 -4.82
N PRO A 87 -21.02 4.81 -3.77
CA PRO A 87 -19.60 4.50 -3.75
C PRO A 87 -19.38 2.99 -3.75
N GLU A 88 -18.48 2.47 -4.60
CA GLU A 88 -18.23 1.03 -4.70
C GLU A 88 -17.08 0.57 -3.80
N ASP A 89 -15.89 1.13 -4.03
CA ASP A 89 -14.63 0.69 -3.41
C ASP A 89 -13.78 1.87 -2.94
N GLY A 90 -14.43 3.02 -2.70
CA GLY A 90 -13.76 4.28 -2.37
C GLY A 90 -12.93 4.86 -3.53
N LYS A 91 -13.04 4.31 -4.75
CA LYS A 91 -12.40 4.79 -5.98
C LYS A 91 -13.39 4.99 -7.13
N ARG A 92 -14.52 4.28 -7.12
CA ARG A 92 -15.57 4.35 -8.15
C ARG A 92 -16.92 4.76 -7.57
N LEU A 93 -17.71 5.44 -8.39
CA LEU A 93 -19.09 5.84 -8.12
C LEU A 93 -20.00 5.25 -9.20
N SER A 94 -21.10 4.61 -8.80
CA SER A 94 -22.17 4.19 -9.71
C SER A 94 -23.46 4.93 -9.42
N VAL A 95 -24.27 5.14 -10.46
CA VAL A 95 -25.59 5.75 -10.36
C VAL A 95 -26.60 4.64 -10.06
N LEU A 96 -27.36 4.80 -8.98
CA LEU A 96 -28.48 3.93 -8.66
C LEU A 96 -29.62 4.23 -9.63
N PRO A 97 -30.32 3.21 -10.16
CA PRO A 97 -31.47 3.44 -11.02
C PRO A 97 -32.52 4.25 -10.25
N THR A 98 -32.86 5.42 -10.77
CA THR A 98 -33.98 6.22 -10.28
C THR A 98 -35.27 5.41 -10.42
N MET A 99 -35.99 5.22 -9.31
CA MET A 99 -37.37 4.72 -9.32
C MET A 99 -38.34 5.79 -9.82
#